data_AF-A0A963HYB5-F1
#
_entry.id   AF-A0A963HYB5-F1
#
_cell.length_a   1.000
_cell.length_b   1.000
_cell.length_c   1.000
_cell.angle_alpha   90.00
_cell.angle_beta   90.00
_cell.angle_gamma   90.00
#
_symmetry.space_group_name_H-M   'P 1'
#
loop_
_entity.id
_entity.type
_entity.pdbx_description
1 polymer ?
#
loop_
_entity_poly.entity_id
_entity_poly.type
_entity_poly.pdbx_seq_one_letter_code
_entity_poly.pdbx_strand_id
1 'polypeptide(L)' 'MVLLLAAFALLPACSRDAPRDATPARSELAWLPPEALNTLALIQRGGPFPYSKDGTTFFNREGQLPKQSRGYYR' A
#
# COMPACT_ATOMS: atom_id res chain seq x y z
N MET A 1 42.21 22.38 -19.37
CA MET A 1 41.51 21.63 -20.43
C MET A 1 40.79 20.46 -19.78
N VAL A 2 39.46 20.46 -19.90
CA VAL A 2 38.52 19.32 -19.80
C VAL A 2 38.52 18.58 -18.43
N LEU A 3 37.63 18.86 -17.47
CA LEU A 3 36.17 18.71 -17.43
C LEU A 3 35.74 17.23 -17.37
N LEU A 4 35.40 16.74 -16.17
CA LEU A 4 34.21 15.88 -15.99
C LEU A 4 33.77 15.90 -14.52
N LEU A 5 32.87 16.84 -14.20
CA LEU A 5 32.00 16.75 -13.04
C LEU A 5 31.03 15.59 -13.30
N ALA A 6 31.21 14.47 -12.61
CA ALA A 6 30.19 13.45 -12.52
C ALA A 6 29.04 13.99 -11.65
N ALA A 7 28.02 14.50 -12.30
CA ALA A 7 26.71 14.71 -11.71
C ALA A 7 26.12 13.34 -11.37
N PHE A 8 25.90 13.04 -10.08
CA PHE A 8 24.83 12.14 -9.71
C PHE A 8 24.38 12.31 -8.26
N ALA A 9 23.06 12.28 -8.12
CA ALA A 9 22.29 12.09 -6.90
C ALA A 9 22.34 13.23 -5.87
N LEU A 10 21.27 14.03 -5.88
CA LEU A 10 20.41 14.13 -4.70
C LEU A 10 19.04 14.67 -5.17
N LEU A 11 18.23 13.80 -5.78
CA LEU A 11 16.80 14.02 -5.73
C LEU A 11 16.37 13.61 -4.32
N PRO A 12 15.75 14.49 -3.50
CA PRO A 12 15.08 14.03 -2.31
C PRO A 12 13.92 13.16 -2.78
N ALA A 13 14.09 11.85 -2.70
CA ALA A 13 12.96 10.95 -2.65
C ALA A 13 12.19 11.36 -1.40
N CYS A 14 11.12 12.15 -1.56
CA CYS A 14 10.09 12.27 -0.54
C CYS A 14 9.42 10.89 -0.43
N SER A 15 10.10 9.96 0.25
CA SER A 15 9.44 8.83 0.88
C SER A 15 8.59 9.44 1.97
N ARG A 16 7.33 9.76 1.65
CA ARG A 16 6.33 10.04 2.68
C ARG A 16 6.14 8.71 3.40
N ASP A 17 6.83 8.54 4.52
CA ASP A 17 6.46 7.55 5.53
C ASP A 17 5.11 8.01 6.08
N ALA A 18 4.03 7.66 5.38
CA ALA A 18 2.69 7.80 5.92
C ALA A 18 2.59 6.86 7.13
N PRO A 19 2.07 7.32 8.28
CA PRO A 19 1.88 6.47 9.44
C PRO A 19 1.08 5.24 9.01
N ARG A 20 1.69 4.06 9.08
CA ARG A 20 1.08 2.80 8.62
C ARG A 20 -0.19 2.44 9.40
N ASP A 21 -0.36 3.02 10.58
CA ASP A 21 -1.44 2.71 11.51
C ASP A 21 -2.58 3.76 11.49
N ALA A 22 -2.51 4.75 10.60
CA ALA A 22 -3.59 5.72 10.47
C ALA A 22 -4.83 5.03 9.88
N THR A 23 -5.82 4.74 10.73
CA THR A 23 -7.12 4.27 10.28
C THR A 23 -7.89 5.46 9.70
N PRO A 24 -8.23 5.46 8.40
CA PRO A 24 -8.96 6.57 7.79
C PRO A 24 -10.33 6.74 8.43
N ALA A 25 -10.78 7.99 8.56
CA ALA A 25 -12.12 8.25 9.07
C ALA A 25 -13.17 7.78 8.06
N ARG A 26 -14.32 7.28 8.52
CA ARG A 26 -15.38 6.78 7.61
C ARG A 26 -15.85 7.84 6.60
N SER A 27 -15.82 9.12 6.97
CA SER A 27 -16.12 10.24 6.07
C SER A 27 -15.14 10.36 4.91
N GLU A 28 -13.86 10.02 5.11
CA GLU A 28 -12.84 10.03 4.06
C GLU A 28 -13.03 8.89 3.06
N LEU A 29 -13.74 7.84 3.48
CA LEU A 29 -14.08 6.65 2.69
C LEU A 29 -15.48 6.73 2.06
N ALA A 30 -16.20 7.85 2.20
CA ALA A 30 -17.60 7.97 1.76
C ALA A 30 -17.79 7.80 0.23
N TRP A 31 -16.71 7.91 -0.55
CA TRP A 31 -16.71 7.68 -2.00
C TRP A 31 -16.63 6.20 -2.38
N LEU A 32 -16.29 5.31 -1.43
CA LEU A 32 -16.21 3.88 -1.67
C LEU A 32 -17.62 3.25 -1.72
N PRO A 33 -17.78 2.16 -2.49
CA PRO A 33 -18.99 1.37 -2.44
C PRO A 33 -19.19 0.73 -1.05
N PRO A 34 -20.44 0.47 -0.62
CA PRO A 34 -20.73 -0.06 0.70
C PRO A 34 -20.06 -1.42 0.96
N GLU A 35 -19.86 -2.23 -0.08
CA GLU A 35 -19.16 -3.51 0.01
C GLU A 35 -17.69 -3.34 0.43
N ALA A 36 -17.00 -2.31 -0.07
CA ALA A 36 -15.62 -2.03 0.31
C ALA A 36 -15.50 -1.63 1.79
N LEU A 37 -16.48 -0.86 2.31
CA LEU A 37 -16.55 -0.52 3.74
C LEU A 37 -16.74 -1.78 4.60
N ASN A 38 -17.55 -2.73 4.14
CA ASN A 38 -17.73 -4.02 4.82
C ASN A 38 -16.43 -4.84 4.83
N THR A 39 -15.70 -4.86 3.71
CA THR A 39 -14.39 -5.53 3.62
C THR A 39 -13.35 -4.90 4.55
N LEU A 40 -13.30 -3.57 4.65
CA LEU A 40 -12.41 -2.90 5.60
C LEU A 40 -12.73 -3.28 7.05
N ALA A 41 -14.01 -3.37 7.41
CA ALA A 41 -14.43 -3.82 8.73
C ALA A 41 -14.02 -5.29 9.00
N LEU A 42 -14.07 -6.15 7.97
CA LEU A 42 -13.57 -7.53 8.05
C LEU A 42 -12.05 -7.57 8.30
N ILE A 43 -11.29 -6.73 7.60
CA ILE A 43 -9.83 -6.63 7.76
C ILE A 43 -9.47 -6.14 9.16
N GLN A 44 -10.13 -5.08 9.65
CA GLN A 44 -9.88 -4.51 10.97
C GLN A 44 -10.11 -5.51 12.11
N ARG A 45 -11.13 -6.38 12.00
CA ARG A 45 -11.43 -7.41 13.00
C ARG A 45 -10.69 -8.73 12.78
N GLY A 46 -9.98 -8.90 11.66
CA GLY A 46 -9.26 -10.12 11.31
C GLY A 46 -10.14 -11.28 10.81
N GLY A 47 -11.30 -11.01 10.23
CA GLY A 47 -12.21 -12.03 9.67
C GLY A 47 -13.40 -12.41 10.57
N PRO A 48 -14.06 -13.57 10.38
CA PRO A 48 -13.80 -14.57 9.33
C PRO A 48 -14.06 -13.99 7.95
N PHE A 49 -13.24 -14.38 6.97
CA PHE A 49 -13.40 -13.94 5.59
C PHE A 49 -14.29 -14.89 4.79
N PRO A 50 -15.18 -14.36 3.92
CA PRO A 50 -16.16 -15.17 3.21
C PRO A 50 -15.56 -16.04 2.10
N TYR A 51 -14.44 -15.63 1.50
CA TYR A 51 -13.84 -16.35 0.38
C TYR A 51 -12.50 -17.00 0.73
N SER A 52 -12.22 -18.12 0.07
CA SER A 52 -10.99 -18.92 0.30
C SER A 52 -9.69 -18.21 -0.11
N LYS A 53 -9.78 -17.12 -0.88
CA LYS A 53 -8.64 -16.31 -1.32
C LYS A 53 -8.42 -15.05 -0.47
N ASP A 54 -9.36 -14.72 0.42
CA ASP A 54 -9.23 -13.56 1.28
C ASP A 54 -8.09 -13.78 2.30
N GLY A 55 -7.26 -12.76 2.50
CA GLY A 55 -6.08 -12.84 3.39
C GLY A 55 -4.89 -13.61 2.81
N THR A 56 -4.98 -14.14 1.58
CA THR A 56 -3.84 -14.74 0.88
C THR A 56 -2.84 -13.67 0.42
N THR A 57 -1.61 -14.06 0.10
CA THR A 57 -0.58 -13.09 -0.30
C THR A 57 -0.85 -12.54 -1.70
N PHE A 58 -0.90 -11.21 -1.82
CA PHE A 58 -0.86 -10.52 -3.10
C PHE A 58 0.59 -10.33 -3.58
N PHE A 59 0.95 -10.91 -4.73
CA PHE A 59 2.33 -10.96 -5.19
C PHE A 59 2.83 -9.72 -5.93
N ASN A 60 1.93 -8.79 -6.33
CA ASN A 60 2.29 -7.60 -7.11
C ASN A 60 3.20 -7.92 -8.33
N ARG A 61 2.85 -8.95 -9.12
CA ARG A 61 3.70 -9.46 -10.22
C ARG A 61 3.91 -8.44 -11.34
N GLU A 62 2.92 -7.59 -11.55
CA GLU A 62 2.94 -6.51 -12.54
C GLU A 62 3.65 -5.25 -12.02
N GLY A 63 3.97 -5.17 -10.72
CA GLY A 63 4.74 -4.07 -10.16
C GLY A 63 4.00 -2.73 -10.06
N GLN A 64 2.66 -2.75 -10.00
CA GLN A 64 1.85 -1.53 -9.85
C GLN A 64 1.99 -0.87 -8.47
N LEU A 65 2.29 -1.68 -7.45
CA LEU A 65 2.58 -1.19 -6.10
C LEU A 65 4.11 -1.08 -5.86
N PRO A 66 4.57 -0.27 -4.89
CA PRO A 66 5.97 -0.21 -4.50
C PRO A 66 6.56 -1.59 -4.17
N LYS A 67 7.83 -1.80 -4.52
CA LYS A 67 8.54 -3.06 -4.26
C LYS A 67 8.69 -3.28 -2.76
N GLN A 68 8.20 -4.41 -2.26
CA GLN A 68 8.28 -4.84 -0.86
C GLN A 68 8.68 -6.31 -0.75
N SER A 69 9.00 -6.78 0.46
CA SER A 69 9.32 -8.20 0.72
C SER A 69 8.10 -9.11 0.50
N ARG A 70 8.34 -10.41 0.28
CA ARG A 70 7.26 -11.39 0.09
C ARG A 70 6.39 -11.46 1.34
N GLY A 71 5.07 -11.47 1.16
CA GLY A 71 4.09 -11.54 2.25
C GLY A 71 3.74 -10.18 2.84
N TYR A 72 4.32 -9.08 2.35
CA TYR A 72 3.98 -7.73 2.77
C TYR A 72 2.54 -7.35 2.39
N TYR A 73 2.11 -7.68 1.17
CA TYR A 73 0.75 -7.41 0.71
C TYR A 73 -0.16 -8.64 0.87
N ARG A 74 -1.41 -8.38 1.29
CA ARG A 74 -2.48 -9.35 1.49
C ARG A 74 -3.80 -8.76 1.04
#